data_AF-A0A350QDJ6-F1
#
_entry.id   AF-A0A350QDJ6-F1
#
_cell.length_a   1.000
_cell.length_b   1.000
_cell.length_c   1.000
_cell.angle_alpha   90.00
_cell.angle_beta   90.00
_cell.angle_gamma   90.00
#
_symmetry.space_group_name_H-M   'P 1'
#
loop_
_entity.id
_entity.type
_entity.pdbx_description
1 polymer ?
#
loop_
_entity_poly.entity_id
_entity_poly.type
_entity_poly.pdbx_seq_one_letter_code
_entity_poly.pdbx_strand_id
1 'polypeptide(L)'
;MQLQLQLNPEQFISNVAANPKFQQRVPDDIGLTDCANHASYQRVLDKYELELFALEIASPVKVNKQSPESQRKQSQQLKVKQAKQLLERSKAVAMVSIIDRNSLSTLEQSDFLHPEYKGRYIYKVELGWRNIPARYMGMQNYLTEQQFAASPKSSLLLLDQHNQFLKVFDEAEAKVYLNLLGKPEWHFDNQGNLQRK
;
A
#
# COMPACT_ATOMS: atom_id res chain seq x y z
N MET A 1 36.32 8.63 -13.26
CA MET A 1 36.73 9.39 -12.06
C MET A 1 36.19 8.69 -10.83
N GLN A 2 37.06 8.09 -10.02
CA GLN A 2 36.70 7.47 -8.74
C GLN A 2 36.65 8.56 -7.67
N LEU A 3 35.46 8.93 -7.23
CA LEU A 3 35.29 9.74 -6.01
C LEU A 3 35.24 8.77 -4.83
N GLN A 4 36.36 8.68 -4.10
CA GLN A 4 36.41 8.07 -2.77
C GLN A 4 35.44 8.82 -1.86
N LEU A 5 34.60 8.08 -1.12
CA LEU A 5 33.80 8.67 -0.05
C LEU A 5 34.75 9.14 1.04
N GLN A 6 34.98 10.44 1.13
CA GLN A 6 35.39 11.07 2.38
C GLN A 6 34.14 11.19 3.24
N LEU A 7 33.78 10.09 3.92
CA LEU A 7 32.93 10.21 5.10
C LEU A 7 33.74 11.03 6.11
N ASN A 8 33.21 12.20 6.49
CA ASN A 8 33.77 12.93 7.62
C ASN A 8 33.77 11.96 8.82
N PRO A 9 34.94 11.67 9.44
CA PRO A 9 35.05 10.71 10.53
C PRO A 9 33.99 10.93 11.63
N GLU A 10 33.66 12.19 11.91
CA GLU A 10 32.66 12.55 12.91
C GLU A 10 31.24 12.09 12.54
N GLN A 11 30.86 12.18 11.26
CA GLN A 11 29.56 11.70 10.79
C GLN A 11 29.48 10.17 10.77
N PHE A 12 30.59 9.49 10.44
CA PHE A 12 30.64 8.04 10.54
C PHE A 12 30.49 7.59 12.00
N ILE A 13 31.24 8.21 12.92
CA ILE A 13 31.17 7.92 14.36
C ILE A 13 29.75 8.16 14.89
N SER A 14 29.13 9.29 14.54
CA SER A 14 27.77 9.62 14.96
C SER A 14 26.73 8.59 14.47
N ASN A 15 26.84 8.16 13.20
CA ASN A 15 25.89 7.19 12.62
C ASN A 15 26.09 5.76 13.16
N VAL A 16 27.32 5.37 13.51
CA VAL A 16 27.58 4.10 14.18
C VAL A 16 27.05 4.15 15.62
N ALA A 17 27.31 5.25 16.34
CA ALA A 17 26.86 5.44 17.71
C ALA A 17 25.33 5.49 17.84
N ALA A 18 24.61 6.03 16.85
CA ALA A 18 23.15 6.17 16.88
C ALA A 18 22.39 4.93 16.38
N ASN A 19 23.07 3.89 15.90
CA ASN A 19 22.41 2.71 15.35
C ASN A 19 22.11 1.69 16.46
N PRO A 20 20.84 1.43 16.78
CA PRO A 20 20.46 0.57 17.91
C PRO A 20 20.92 -0.89 17.75
N LYS A 21 21.20 -1.34 16.52
CA LYS A 21 21.78 -2.68 16.27
C LYS A 21 23.27 -2.76 16.64
N PHE A 22 23.99 -1.63 16.62
CA PHE A 22 25.39 -1.54 17.05
C PHE A 22 25.53 -1.10 18.52
N GLN A 23 24.51 -0.46 19.09
CA GLN A 23 24.40 -0.20 20.53
C GLN A 23 24.12 -1.48 21.35
N GLN A 24 23.64 -2.56 20.72
CA GLN A 24 23.53 -3.89 21.33
C GLN A 24 24.89 -4.62 21.44
N ARG A 25 26.00 -3.89 21.56
CA ARG A 25 27.30 -4.51 21.81
C ARG A 25 27.44 -4.81 23.29
N VAL A 26 27.79 -6.10 23.53
CA VAL A 26 28.34 -6.76 24.72
C VAL A 26 27.89 -6.20 26.08
N PRO A 27 27.25 -7.01 26.95
CA PRO A 27 26.96 -6.59 28.32
C PRO A 27 28.21 -5.97 28.98
N ASP A 28 28.08 -4.79 29.58
CA ASP A 28 29.16 -4.12 30.35
C ASP A 28 29.68 -4.97 31.54
N ASP A 29 29.04 -6.11 31.82
CA ASP A 29 29.31 -6.98 32.96
C ASP A 29 30.51 -7.94 32.79
N ILE A 30 31.36 -7.78 31.77
CA ILE A 30 32.63 -8.53 31.74
C ILE A 30 33.70 -7.75 32.51
N GLY A 31 33.49 -7.64 33.82
CA GLY A 31 34.51 -7.21 34.75
C GLY A 31 35.63 -8.26 34.79
N LEU A 32 36.66 -8.08 33.96
CA LEU A 32 37.93 -8.79 34.10
C LEU A 32 38.69 -8.19 35.30
N THR A 33 38.22 -8.49 36.51
CA THR A 33 38.83 -8.04 37.75
C THR A 33 40.01 -8.92 38.16
N ASP A 34 40.17 -10.12 37.59
CA ASP A 34 41.27 -11.01 37.94
C ASP A 34 41.62 -12.03 36.83
N CYS A 35 42.92 -12.29 36.65
CA CYS A 35 43.48 -13.23 35.67
C CYS A 35 43.11 -14.71 35.93
N ALA A 36 42.45 -15.01 37.04
CA ALA A 36 42.02 -16.37 37.40
C ALA A 36 40.79 -16.85 36.62
N ASN A 37 40.06 -15.96 35.95
CA ASN A 37 38.79 -16.32 35.31
C ASN A 37 38.96 -16.68 33.84
N HIS A 38 39.83 -17.67 33.57
CA HIS A 38 40.17 -18.18 32.23
C HIS A 38 38.92 -18.51 31.38
N ALA A 39 37.89 -19.08 32.01
CA ALA A 39 36.63 -19.42 31.34
C ALA A 39 35.87 -18.18 30.82
N SER A 40 35.93 -17.06 31.54
CA SER A 40 35.30 -15.80 31.10
C SER A 40 36.10 -15.17 29.96
N TYR A 41 37.42 -15.21 30.03
CA TYR A 41 38.30 -14.74 28.95
C TYR A 41 38.11 -15.55 27.66
N GLN A 42 38.03 -16.88 27.78
CA GLN A 42 37.83 -17.76 26.64
C GLN A 42 36.47 -17.53 25.96
N ARG A 43 35.40 -17.30 26.73
CA ARG A 43 34.09 -16.92 26.15
C ARG A 43 34.11 -15.59 25.39
N VAL A 44 34.92 -14.62 25.83
CA VAL A 44 35.09 -13.35 25.12
C VAL A 44 35.84 -13.58 23.81
N LEU A 45 36.90 -14.37 23.84
CA LEU A 45 37.66 -14.73 22.64
C LEU A 45 36.80 -15.49 21.63
N ASP A 46 36.08 -16.53 22.05
CA ASP A 46 35.21 -17.32 21.17
C ASP A 46 34.14 -16.44 20.51
N LYS A 47 33.58 -15.49 21.26
CA LYS A 47 32.58 -14.55 20.75
C LYS A 47 33.20 -13.55 19.76
N TYR A 48 34.40 -13.05 20.06
CA TYR A 48 35.13 -12.16 19.16
C TYR A 48 35.48 -12.84 17.84
N GLU A 49 35.98 -14.08 17.89
CA GLU A 49 36.31 -14.87 16.69
C GLU A 49 35.07 -15.13 15.83
N LEU A 50 33.93 -15.43 16.47
CA LEU A 50 32.68 -15.68 15.76
C LEU A 50 32.12 -14.41 15.10
N GLU A 51 32.20 -13.26 15.79
CA GLU A 51 31.79 -11.96 15.21
C GLU A 51 32.74 -11.52 14.09
N LEU A 52 34.04 -11.74 14.23
CA LEU A 52 35.04 -11.45 13.20
C LEU A 52 34.82 -12.32 11.96
N PHE A 53 34.60 -13.62 12.14
CA PHE A 53 34.25 -14.53 11.05
C PHE A 53 32.95 -14.10 10.37
N ALA A 54 31.92 -13.71 11.14
CA ALA A 54 30.66 -13.21 10.59
C ALA A 54 30.87 -11.93 9.73
N LEU A 55 31.80 -11.06 10.12
CA LEU A 55 32.20 -9.88 9.35
C LEU A 55 32.98 -10.25 8.08
N GLU A 56 33.86 -11.25 8.14
CA GLU A 56 34.64 -11.72 6.99
C GLU A 56 33.75 -12.38 5.91
N ILE A 57 32.74 -13.15 6.32
CA ILE A 57 31.79 -13.79 5.40
C ILE A 57 30.64 -12.86 4.97
N ALA A 58 30.44 -11.73 5.68
CA ALA A 58 29.42 -10.76 5.30
C ALA A 58 29.79 -10.13 3.96
N SER A 59 29.07 -10.53 2.91
CA SER A 59 29.16 -9.87 1.62
C SER A 59 28.84 -8.37 1.80
N PRO A 60 29.64 -7.45 1.23
CA PRO A 60 29.37 -6.03 1.36
C PRO A 60 27.96 -5.77 0.83
N VAL A 61 27.11 -5.20 1.68
CA VAL A 61 25.78 -4.74 1.26
C VAL A 61 26.03 -3.80 0.09
N LYS A 62 25.63 -4.21 -1.12
CA LYS A 62 25.64 -3.34 -2.30
C LYS A 62 24.61 -2.25 -2.03
N VAL A 63 25.03 -1.21 -1.32
CA VAL A 63 24.25 0.00 -1.14
C VAL A 63 24.22 0.64 -2.53
N ASN A 64 23.15 0.37 -3.26
CA ASN A 64 22.92 1.02 -4.53
C ASN A 64 22.83 2.52 -4.21
N LYS A 65 23.82 3.30 -4.67
CA LYS A 65 23.91 4.76 -4.48
C LYS A 65 22.86 5.49 -5.30
N GLN A 66 21.62 5.03 -5.27
CA GLN A 66 20.51 5.78 -5.82
C GLN A 66 20.19 6.86 -4.80
N SER A 67 20.27 8.12 -5.23
CA SER A 67 19.82 9.24 -4.43
C SER A 67 18.40 8.95 -3.91
N PRO A 68 17.99 9.48 -2.74
CA PRO A 68 16.63 9.33 -2.23
C PRO A 68 15.56 9.69 -3.27
N GLU A 69 15.88 10.65 -4.15
CA GLU A 69 15.06 11.06 -5.29
C GLU A 69 14.95 9.98 -6.36
N SER A 70 16.04 9.27 -6.66
CA SER A 70 16.07 8.14 -7.60
C SER A 70 15.28 6.96 -7.07
N GLN A 71 15.37 6.67 -5.76
CA GLN A 71 14.54 5.63 -5.11
C GLN A 71 13.06 6.01 -5.10
N ARG A 72 12.72 7.28 -4.80
CA ARG A 72 11.34 7.79 -4.88
C ARG A 72 10.79 7.68 -6.31
N LYS A 73 11.56 8.09 -7.32
CA LYS A 73 11.18 7.94 -8.74
C LYS A 73 10.95 6.49 -9.13
N GLN A 74 11.84 5.58 -8.74
CA GLN A 74 11.71 4.16 -9.04
C GLN A 74 10.50 3.52 -8.35
N SER A 75 10.25 3.86 -7.07
CA SER A 75 9.05 3.44 -6.34
C SER A 75 7.77 3.97 -6.98
N GLN A 76 7.77 5.22 -7.44
CA GLN A 76 6.61 5.81 -8.12
C GLN A 76 6.37 5.18 -9.49
N GLN A 77 7.43 4.86 -10.25
CA GLN A 77 7.33 4.12 -11.51
C GLN A 77 6.77 2.70 -11.29
N LEU A 78 7.20 2.02 -10.23
CA LEU A 78 6.66 0.71 -9.85
C LEU A 78 5.16 0.79 -9.51
N LYS A 79 4.75 1.77 -8.71
CA LYS A 79 3.33 2.02 -8.39
C LYS A 79 2.50 2.28 -9.64
N VAL A 80 3.01 3.10 -10.56
CA VAL A 80 2.33 3.38 -11.84
C VAL A 80 2.23 2.11 -12.69
N LYS A 81 3.27 1.28 -12.77
CA LYS A 81 3.25 0.02 -13.50
C LYS A 81 2.22 -0.96 -12.93
N GLN A 82 2.19 -1.11 -11.62
CA GLN A 82 1.19 -1.95 -10.92
C GLN A 82 -0.23 -1.43 -11.15
N ALA A 83 -0.43 -0.10 -11.08
CA ALA A 83 -1.72 0.51 -11.33
C ALA A 83 -2.20 0.27 -12.76
N LYS A 84 -1.32 0.41 -13.77
CA LYS A 84 -1.64 0.10 -15.17
C LYS A 84 -2.06 -1.36 -15.34
N GLN A 85 -1.29 -2.31 -14.80
CA GLN A 85 -1.63 -3.73 -14.88
C GLN A 85 -2.98 -4.05 -14.23
N LEU A 86 -3.30 -3.40 -13.12
CA LEU A 86 -4.59 -3.56 -12.47
C LEU A 86 -5.72 -3.05 -13.37
N LEU A 87 -5.57 -1.85 -13.92
CA LEU A 87 -6.56 -1.25 -14.83
C LEU A 87 -6.72 -2.03 -16.14
N GLU A 88 -5.67 -2.69 -16.63
CA GLU A 88 -5.74 -3.57 -17.81
C GLU A 88 -6.54 -4.85 -17.54
N ARG A 89 -6.46 -5.38 -16.31
CA ARG A 89 -7.24 -6.55 -15.89
C ARG A 89 -8.70 -6.22 -15.59
N SER A 90 -8.98 -4.96 -15.27
CA SER A 90 -10.34 -4.48 -14.98
C SER A 90 -11.13 -4.28 -16.26
N LYS A 91 -12.29 -4.94 -16.34
CA LYS A 91 -13.25 -4.73 -17.42
C LYS A 91 -14.09 -3.49 -17.18
N ALA A 92 -14.56 -3.32 -15.95
CA ALA A 92 -15.38 -2.19 -15.55
C ALA A 92 -14.65 -1.33 -14.52
N VAL A 93 -14.67 -0.01 -14.74
CA VAL A 93 -14.04 0.97 -13.84
C VAL A 93 -14.99 2.14 -13.64
N ALA A 94 -15.42 2.33 -12.39
CA ALA A 94 -16.45 3.29 -12.02
C ALA A 94 -16.10 4.02 -10.72
N MET A 95 -16.46 5.30 -10.65
CA MET A 95 -16.54 6.01 -9.39
C MET A 95 -17.91 5.75 -8.77
N VAL A 96 -17.91 5.34 -7.51
CA VAL A 96 -19.13 4.98 -6.78
C VAL A 96 -19.24 5.76 -5.48
N SER A 97 -20.46 6.13 -5.11
CA SER A 97 -20.82 6.61 -3.79
C SER A 97 -21.51 5.49 -3.00
N ILE A 98 -21.47 5.56 -1.67
CA ILE A 98 -22.21 4.62 -0.82
C ILE A 98 -23.53 5.27 -0.42
N ILE A 99 -24.64 4.58 -0.63
CA ILE A 99 -25.97 5.05 -0.25
C ILE A 99 -26.72 3.98 0.55
N ASP A 100 -27.68 4.43 1.37
CA ASP A 100 -28.65 3.55 2.01
C ASP A 100 -29.67 3.06 0.97
N ARG A 101 -29.82 1.75 0.81
CA ARG A 101 -30.80 1.14 -0.09
C ARG A 101 -32.23 1.60 0.22
N ASN A 102 -32.54 1.85 1.48
CA ASN A 102 -33.87 2.30 1.89
C ASN A 102 -34.20 3.73 1.43
N SER A 103 -33.21 4.48 0.94
CA SER A 103 -33.44 5.80 0.32
C SER A 103 -33.87 5.70 -1.15
N LEU A 104 -33.78 4.53 -1.77
CA LEU A 104 -34.20 4.29 -3.15
C LEU A 104 -35.71 4.13 -3.26
N SER A 105 -36.30 4.65 -4.34
CA SER A 105 -37.68 4.38 -4.71
C SER A 105 -37.90 2.91 -5.11
N THR A 106 -39.15 2.44 -5.10
CA THR A 106 -39.47 1.06 -5.50
C THR A 106 -39.03 0.74 -6.93
N LEU A 107 -39.09 1.72 -7.84
CA LEU A 107 -38.61 1.56 -9.21
C LEU A 107 -37.09 1.38 -9.24
N GLU A 108 -36.34 2.20 -8.52
CA GLU A 108 -34.87 2.11 -8.45
C GLU A 108 -34.40 0.84 -7.75
N GLN A 109 -35.16 0.33 -6.78
CA GLN A 109 -34.92 -0.98 -6.18
C GLN A 109 -35.19 -2.13 -7.16
N SER A 110 -36.09 -1.95 -8.14
CA SER A 110 -36.37 -2.97 -9.17
C SER A 110 -35.25 -3.09 -10.20
N ASP A 111 -34.57 -1.97 -10.50
CA ASP A 111 -33.33 -1.95 -11.30
C ASP A 111 -32.13 -2.55 -10.53
N PHE A 112 -32.31 -2.83 -9.24
CA PHE A 112 -31.32 -3.36 -8.31
C PHE A 112 -31.82 -4.64 -7.62
N LEU A 113 -31.84 -5.77 -8.34
CA LEU A 113 -32.16 -7.06 -7.73
C LEU A 113 -31.14 -8.13 -8.16
N HIS A 114 -29.95 -8.08 -7.56
CA HIS A 114 -29.18 -9.31 -7.40
C HIS A 114 -29.66 -9.95 -6.07
N PRO A 115 -30.43 -11.05 -6.11
CA PRO A 115 -31.19 -11.59 -4.96
C PRO A 115 -30.35 -12.01 -3.76
N GLU A 116 -29.03 -12.08 -3.91
CA GLU A 116 -28.10 -12.51 -2.87
C GLU A 116 -27.60 -11.37 -1.97
N TYR A 117 -27.75 -10.10 -2.37
CA TYR A 117 -27.23 -8.96 -1.59
C TYR A 117 -28.23 -8.51 -0.50
N LYS A 118 -28.00 -8.98 0.72
CA LYS A 118 -28.79 -8.63 1.93
C LYS A 118 -28.34 -7.34 2.63
N GLY A 119 -27.31 -6.67 2.12
CA GLY A 119 -26.75 -5.45 2.72
C GLY A 119 -27.70 -4.25 2.65
N ARG A 120 -27.73 -3.43 3.71
CA ARG A 120 -28.47 -2.14 3.73
C ARG A 120 -27.80 -1.09 2.85
N TYR A 121 -26.47 -1.06 2.84
CA TYR A 121 -25.69 -0.10 2.06
C TYR A 121 -25.26 -0.70 0.73
N ILE A 122 -25.30 0.13 -0.30
CA ILE A 122 -25.01 -0.25 -1.69
C ILE A 122 -24.13 0.82 -2.35
N TYR A 123 -23.41 0.42 -3.39
CA TYR A 123 -22.69 1.34 -4.26
C TYR A 123 -23.64 1.92 -5.31
N LYS A 124 -23.60 3.24 -5.49
CA LYS A 124 -24.22 3.94 -6.60
C LYS A 124 -23.13 4.44 -7.54
N VAL A 125 -23.21 4.09 -8.81
CA VAL A 125 -22.30 4.54 -9.86
C VAL A 125 -22.58 5.98 -10.21
N GLU A 126 -21.58 6.84 -10.02
CA GLU A 126 -21.65 8.26 -10.36
C GLU A 126 -21.00 8.52 -11.73
N LEU A 127 -19.82 7.93 -11.95
CA LEU A 127 -19.01 8.14 -13.16
C LEU A 127 -18.38 6.83 -13.60
N GLY A 128 -18.01 6.69 -14.87
CA GLY A 128 -17.19 5.57 -15.30
C GLY A 128 -16.38 5.80 -16.57
N TRP A 129 -15.42 4.90 -16.79
CA TRP A 129 -14.43 5.01 -17.87
C TRP A 129 -14.53 3.88 -18.87
N ARG A 130 -14.67 2.64 -18.40
CA ARG A 130 -14.71 1.44 -19.24
C ARG A 130 -15.82 0.56 -18.73
N ASN A 131 -16.65 0.06 -19.66
CA ASN A 131 -17.79 -0.83 -19.44
C ASN A 131 -18.58 -0.53 -18.16
N ILE A 132 -19.67 0.22 -18.28
CA ILE A 132 -20.38 0.74 -17.11
C ILE A 132 -21.21 -0.36 -16.45
N PRO A 133 -20.98 -0.66 -15.16
CA PRO A 133 -21.82 -1.61 -14.45
C PRO A 133 -23.20 -0.99 -14.16
N ALA A 134 -24.11 -1.78 -13.58
CA ALA A 134 -25.42 -1.29 -13.18
C ALA A 134 -25.30 -0.06 -12.28
N ARG A 135 -26.27 0.87 -12.39
CA ARG A 135 -26.30 2.12 -11.62
C ARG A 135 -26.19 1.88 -10.12
N TYR A 136 -26.79 0.80 -9.64
CA TYR A 136 -26.76 0.38 -8.25
C TYR A 136 -26.12 -1.00 -8.16
N MET A 137 -25.19 -1.18 -7.22
CA MET A 137 -24.43 -2.42 -7.02
C MET A 137 -24.36 -2.78 -5.54
N GLY A 138 -24.40 -4.08 -5.23
CA GLY A 138 -24.14 -4.55 -3.87
C GLY A 138 -22.72 -4.21 -3.43
N MET A 139 -22.48 -4.08 -2.12
CA MET A 139 -21.12 -3.88 -1.62
C MET A 139 -20.38 -5.19 -1.43
N GLN A 140 -19.06 -5.18 -1.59
CA GLN A 140 -18.23 -6.35 -1.29
C GLN A 140 -18.30 -6.74 0.19
N ASN A 141 -18.37 -5.74 1.08
CA ASN A 141 -18.41 -5.94 2.52
C ASN A 141 -19.69 -5.34 3.11
N TYR A 142 -20.25 -6.02 4.12
CA TYR A 142 -21.36 -5.47 4.89
C TYR A 142 -20.87 -4.33 5.78
N LEU A 143 -21.53 -3.18 5.71
CA LEU A 143 -21.23 -2.03 6.56
C LEU A 143 -22.27 -1.90 7.68
N THR A 144 -21.79 -1.63 8.89
CA THR A 144 -22.64 -1.13 9.99
C THR A 144 -22.88 0.38 9.83
N GLU A 145 -23.86 0.94 10.55
CA GLU A 145 -24.15 2.38 10.48
C GLU A 145 -22.94 3.25 10.88
N GLN A 146 -22.18 2.82 11.90
CA GLN A 146 -20.97 3.51 12.33
C GLN A 146 -19.88 3.48 11.25
N GLN A 147 -19.71 2.34 10.58
CA GLN A 147 -18.75 2.21 9.49
C GLN A 147 -19.18 3.03 8.27
N PHE A 148 -20.48 3.07 7.95
CA PHE A 148 -21.00 3.93 6.89
C PHE A 148 -20.72 5.41 7.17
N ALA A 149 -20.95 5.88 8.39
CA ALA A 149 -20.66 7.26 8.78
C ALA A 149 -19.16 7.62 8.66
N ALA A 150 -18.28 6.63 8.88
CA ALA A 150 -16.83 6.79 8.74
C ALA A 150 -16.30 6.49 7.32
N SER A 151 -17.14 5.95 6.43
CA SER A 151 -16.72 5.52 5.09
C SER A 151 -16.46 6.73 4.19
N PRO A 152 -15.56 6.60 3.21
CA PRO A 152 -15.39 7.62 2.19
C PRO A 152 -16.70 7.80 1.41
N LYS A 153 -17.01 9.06 1.09
CA LYS A 153 -18.21 9.39 0.29
C LYS A 153 -18.13 8.89 -1.15
N SER A 154 -16.90 8.73 -1.64
CA SER A 154 -16.59 8.37 -3.03
C SER A 154 -15.43 7.39 -3.05
N SER A 155 -15.56 6.34 -3.85
CA SER A 155 -14.58 5.28 -4.00
C SER A 155 -14.46 4.87 -5.47
N LEU A 156 -13.26 4.50 -5.89
CA LEU A 156 -13.02 3.92 -7.21
C LEU A 156 -13.22 2.41 -7.13
N LEU A 157 -14.19 1.91 -7.89
CA LEU A 157 -14.54 0.50 -8.01
C LEU A 157 -13.97 -0.09 -9.30
N LEU A 158 -13.27 -1.23 -9.17
CA LEU A 158 -12.73 -2.00 -10.27
C LEU A 158 -13.38 -3.39 -10.25
N LEU A 159 -13.96 -3.79 -11.39
CA LEU A 159 -14.51 -5.12 -11.58
C LEU A 159 -13.75 -5.89 -12.65
N ASP A 160 -13.71 -7.20 -12.48
CA ASP A 160 -13.09 -8.12 -13.44
C ASP A 160 -14.00 -8.40 -14.64
N GLN A 161 -13.59 -9.35 -15.49
CA GLN A 161 -14.32 -9.71 -16.70
C GLN A 161 -15.70 -10.34 -16.46
N HIS A 162 -15.90 -10.91 -15.26
CA HIS A 162 -17.11 -11.57 -14.79
C HIS A 162 -17.97 -10.65 -13.89
N ASN A 163 -17.68 -9.34 -13.86
CA ASN A 163 -18.31 -8.35 -13.00
C ASN A 163 -18.13 -8.63 -11.49
N GLN A 164 -17.07 -9.36 -11.12
CA GLN A 164 -16.71 -9.59 -9.73
C GLN A 164 -15.83 -8.45 -9.20
N PHE A 165 -15.92 -8.19 -7.89
CA PHE A 165 -15.12 -7.18 -7.21
C PHE A 165 -13.63 -7.54 -7.28
N LEU A 166 -12.86 -6.72 -8.01
CA LEU A 166 -11.42 -6.87 -8.09
C LEU A 166 -10.74 -6.02 -7.01
N LYS A 167 -11.11 -4.75 -6.91
CA LYS A 167 -10.67 -3.86 -5.84
C LYS A 167 -11.57 -2.63 -5.69
N VAL A 168 -11.66 -2.12 -4.46
CA VAL A 168 -12.26 -0.82 -4.14
C VAL A 168 -11.18 0.05 -3.51
N PHE A 169 -11.06 1.29 -3.95
CA PHE A 169 -10.12 2.27 -3.41
C PHE A 169 -10.86 3.49 -2.90
N ASP A 170 -10.42 4.01 -1.77
CA ASP A 170 -10.85 5.33 -1.32
C ASP A 170 -10.33 6.40 -2.28
N GLU A 171 -11.04 7.51 -2.44
CA GLU A 171 -10.66 8.58 -3.36
C GLU A 171 -9.21 9.07 -3.16
N ALA A 172 -8.74 9.12 -1.91
CA ALA A 172 -7.38 9.51 -1.58
C ALA A 172 -6.32 8.53 -2.13
N GLU A 173 -6.60 7.23 -2.11
CA GLU A 173 -5.73 6.17 -2.60
C GLU A 173 -5.85 5.99 -4.12
N ALA A 174 -7.01 6.33 -4.68
CA ALA A 174 -7.34 6.20 -6.09
C ALA A 174 -6.61 7.21 -6.99
N LYS A 175 -5.96 8.25 -6.45
CA LYS A 175 -5.34 9.35 -7.22
C LYS A 175 -4.46 8.89 -8.38
N VAL A 176 -3.61 7.88 -8.16
CA VAL A 176 -2.72 7.36 -9.22
C VAL A 176 -3.53 6.73 -10.35
N TYR A 177 -4.61 6.00 -10.02
CA TYR A 177 -5.49 5.36 -11.00
C TYR A 177 -6.31 6.40 -11.76
N LEU A 178 -6.88 7.38 -11.06
CA LEU A 178 -7.65 8.48 -11.66
C LEU A 178 -6.80 9.29 -12.64
N ASN A 179 -5.55 9.58 -12.28
CA ASN A 179 -4.62 10.27 -13.17
C ASN A 179 -4.30 9.46 -14.44
N LEU A 180 -4.27 8.12 -14.35
CA LEU A 180 -4.05 7.24 -15.50
C LEU A 180 -5.30 7.10 -16.38
N LEU A 181 -6.48 7.10 -15.77
CA LEU A 181 -7.77 6.97 -16.46
C LEU A 181 -8.18 8.26 -17.17
N GLY A 182 -7.78 9.43 -16.65
CA GLY A 182 -8.15 10.72 -17.21
C GLY A 182 -9.62 11.06 -16.94
N LYS A 183 -10.28 11.72 -17.89
CA LYS A 183 -11.68 12.15 -17.72
C LYS A 183 -12.64 10.95 -17.84
N PRO A 184 -13.68 10.88 -16.99
CA PRO A 184 -14.71 9.85 -17.13
C PRO A 184 -15.48 10.05 -18.44
N GLU A 185 -15.81 8.95 -19.10
CA GLU A 185 -16.54 8.96 -20.37
C GLU A 185 -18.05 8.87 -20.17
N TRP A 186 -18.50 8.30 -19.06
CA TRP A 186 -19.89 7.93 -18.84
C TRP A 186 -20.40 8.39 -17.48
N HIS A 187 -21.69 8.68 -17.41
CA HIS A 187 -22.41 8.94 -16.16
C HIS A 187 -23.90 8.61 -16.31
N PHE A 188 -24.60 8.47 -15.20
CA PHE A 188 -26.06 8.38 -15.21
C PHE A 188 -26.67 9.78 -15.10
N ASP A 189 -27.75 10.04 -15.83
CA ASP A 189 -28.55 11.25 -15.64
C ASP A 189 -29.52 11.12 -14.45
N ASN A 190 -30.29 12.16 -14.17
CA ASN A 190 -31.28 12.17 -13.08
C ASN A 190 -32.40 11.13 -13.29
N GLN A 191 -32.67 10.75 -14.54
CA GLN A 191 -33.67 9.76 -14.91
C GLN A 191 -33.12 8.33 -14.87
N GLY A 192 -31.80 8.17 -14.66
CA GLY A 192 -31.14 6.87 -14.61
C GLY A 192 -30.69 6.35 -15.97
N ASN A 193 -30.73 7.17 -17.03
CA ASN A 193 -30.20 6.77 -18.33
C ASN A 193 -28.68 6.92 -18.34
N LEU A 194 -28.01 5.98 -18.98
CA LEU A 194 -26.57 6.02 -19.18
C LEU A 194 -26.22 6.98 -20.31
N GLN A 195 -25.46 8.02 -20.00
CA GLN A 195 -25.03 9.06 -20.94
C GLN A 195 -23.52 9.02 -21.13
N ARG A 196 -23.07 9.35 -22.34
CA ARG A 196 -21.65 9.55 -22.68
C ARG A 196 -21.38 11.04 -22.83
N LYS A 197 -20.29 11.52 -22.24
CA LYS A 197 -19.81 12.90 -22.42
C LYS A 197 -18.79 13.03 -23.54
#